data_AF-A0A8X6KYG8-F1
#
_entry.id   AF-A0A8X6KYG8-F1
#
_cell.length_a   1.000
_cell.length_b   1.000
_cell.length_c   1.000
_cell.angle_alpha   90.00
_cell.angle_beta   90.00
_cell.angle_gamma   90.00
#
_symmetry.space_group_name_H-M   'P 1'
#
loop_
_entity.id
_entity.type
_entity.pdbx_description
1 polymer ?
#
loop_
_entity_poly.entity_id
_entity_poly.type
_entity_poly.pdbx_seq_one_letter_code
_entity_poly.pdbx_strand_id
1 'polypeptide(L)'
;MNRTNIDFEDGIVKYVISILKNIELISEDEYNSELEGQNELSTSVATHKQRLKLWIEFSLEMIGQRCRFKAKPHVISKRDILDFRWSPITARTANIPLGSRIKCHRIQFFITPACAIHQSQGGTFDQIVYQYDKP
;
A
#
# COMPACT_ATOMS: atom_id res chain seq x y z
N MET A 1 -5.21 0.74 20.76
CA MET A 1 -4.05 0.04 20.15
C MET A 1 -4.47 -0.40 18.76
N ASN A 2 -4.18 0.44 17.74
CA ASN A 2 -4.70 0.24 16.39
C ASN A 2 -3.76 -0.67 15.60
N ARG A 3 -4.12 -1.94 15.45
CA ARG A 3 -3.41 -2.87 14.56
C ARG A 3 -3.78 -2.53 13.12
N THR A 4 -2.99 -1.71 12.47
CA THR A 4 -2.94 -1.64 11.02
C THR A 4 -1.88 -2.67 10.61
N ASN A 5 -2.27 -3.72 9.87
CA ASN A 5 -1.34 -4.71 9.29
C ASN A 5 -0.54 -4.10 8.12
N ILE A 6 -0.02 -2.89 8.31
CA ILE A 6 1.21 -2.52 7.62
C ILE A 6 2.29 -3.16 8.46
N ASP A 7 3.02 -4.07 7.87
CA ASP A 7 4.03 -4.84 8.57
C ASP A 7 5.14 -3.87 9.01
N PHE A 8 5.07 -3.38 10.25
CA PHE A 8 6.03 -2.43 10.80
C PHE A 8 7.45 -3.00 10.74
N GLU A 9 7.59 -4.32 10.77
CA GLU A 9 8.85 -5.04 10.63
C GLU A 9 9.43 -4.92 9.21
N ASP A 10 8.58 -4.72 8.19
CA ASP A 10 9.01 -4.48 6.80
C ASP A 10 9.40 -3.02 6.53
N GLY A 11 9.39 -2.15 7.54
CA GLY A 11 9.77 -0.74 7.36
C GLY A 11 8.89 0.03 6.38
N ILE A 12 7.71 -0.50 6.01
CA ILE A 12 6.68 0.24 5.27
C ILE A 12 6.05 1.19 6.29
N VAL A 13 6.77 2.25 6.63
CA VAL A 13 6.36 3.25 7.60
C VAL A 13 5.93 4.53 6.91
N LYS A 14 5.24 5.38 7.69
CA LYS A 14 4.92 6.75 7.32
C LYS A 14 6.19 7.44 6.80
N TYR A 15 6.11 8.11 5.65
CA TYR A 15 7.16 8.93 5.01
C TYR A 15 8.20 8.22 4.13
N VAL A 16 8.08 6.93 3.84
CA VAL A 16 8.93 6.31 2.80
C VAL A 16 8.48 6.74 1.41
N ILE A 17 9.34 7.47 0.71
CA ILE A 17 9.12 7.84 -0.70
C ILE A 17 9.52 6.66 -1.58
N SER A 18 8.68 6.36 -2.56
CA SER A 18 8.81 5.20 -3.42
C SER A 18 8.20 5.46 -4.78
N ILE A 19 8.52 4.62 -5.75
CA ILE A 19 8.10 4.80 -7.14
C ILE A 19 7.05 3.76 -7.47
N LEU A 20 5.86 4.21 -7.90
CA LEU A 20 4.85 3.33 -8.47
C LEU A 20 5.31 2.85 -9.85
N LYS A 21 5.37 1.53 -10.05
CA LYS A 21 5.86 0.91 -11.29
C LYS A 21 4.74 0.29 -12.11
N ASN A 22 3.79 -0.35 -11.45
CA ASN A 22 2.68 -1.00 -12.15
C ASN A 22 1.40 -0.98 -11.30
N ILE A 23 0.25 -1.01 -11.98
CA ILE A 23 -1.07 -1.18 -11.37
C ILE A 23 -1.68 -2.42 -11.97
N GLU A 24 -1.93 -3.42 -11.14
CA GLU A 24 -2.51 -4.69 -11.55
C GLU A 24 -3.97 -4.78 -11.08
N LEU A 25 -4.84 -5.19 -11.99
CA LEU A 25 -6.21 -5.59 -11.66
C LEU A 25 -6.24 -7.10 -11.39
N ILE A 26 -6.68 -7.45 -10.19
CA ILE A 26 -6.80 -8.82 -9.70
C ILE A 26 -8.19 -9.36 -10.06
N SER A 27 -8.26 -10.64 -10.43
CA SER A 27 -9.53 -11.31 -10.66
C SER A 27 -10.34 -11.46 -9.36
N GLU A 28 -11.63 -11.77 -9.45
CA GLU A 28 -12.44 -12.00 -8.23
C GLU A 28 -11.98 -13.26 -7.49
N ASP A 29 -11.62 -14.30 -8.23
CA ASP A 29 -11.14 -15.55 -7.67
C ASP A 29 -9.82 -15.37 -6.90
N GLU A 30 -8.87 -14.63 -7.49
CA GLU A 30 -7.60 -14.29 -6.84
C GLU A 30 -7.82 -13.43 -5.58
N TYR A 31 -8.76 -12.46 -5.64
CA TYR A 31 -9.09 -11.62 -4.50
C TYR A 31 -9.73 -12.40 -3.34
N ASN A 32 -10.66 -13.31 -3.65
CA ASN A 32 -11.32 -14.14 -2.64
C ASN A 32 -10.34 -15.10 -1.97
N SER A 33 -9.41 -15.69 -2.73
CA SER A 33 -8.35 -16.55 -2.17
C SER A 33 -7.44 -15.78 -1.20
N GLU A 34 -7.10 -14.52 -1.50
CA GLU A 34 -6.32 -13.67 -0.59
C GLU A 34 -7.07 -13.28 0.69
N LEU A 35 -8.41 -13.14 0.62
CA LEU A 35 -9.27 -12.83 1.77
C LEU A 35 -9.41 -14.01 2.74
N GLU A 36 -9.59 -15.23 2.22
CA GLU A 36 -9.70 -16.44 3.02
C GLU A 36 -8.47 -16.65 3.92
N GLY A 37 -7.28 -16.33 3.40
CA GLY A 37 -6.02 -16.37 4.16
C GLY A 37 -5.88 -15.29 5.25
N GLN A 38 -6.76 -14.28 5.30
CA GLN A 38 -6.67 -13.14 6.22
C GLN A 38 -7.71 -13.16 7.36
N ASN A 39 -8.55 -14.20 7.46
CA ASN A 39 -9.62 -14.31 8.48
C ASN A 39 -10.54 -13.07 8.50
N GLU A 40 -10.67 -12.35 7.38
CA GLU A 40 -11.58 -11.22 7.24
C GLU A 40 -12.94 -11.74 6.78
N LEU A 41 -13.89 -11.88 7.71
CA LEU A 41 -15.29 -12.25 7.44
C LEU A 41 -15.91 -11.20 6.50
N SER A 42 -15.95 -11.47 5.19
CA SER A 42 -16.49 -10.54 4.19
C SER A 42 -17.98 -10.78 3.96
N THR A 43 -18.80 -9.80 4.36
CA THR A 43 -20.21 -9.65 3.95
C THR A 43 -20.41 -8.59 2.85
N SER A 44 -19.36 -8.15 2.16
CA SER A 44 -19.48 -7.11 1.12
C SER A 44 -18.85 -7.49 -0.20
N VAL A 45 -19.60 -7.28 -1.29
CA VAL A 45 -19.12 -7.28 -2.68
C VAL A 45 -17.83 -6.48 -2.80
N ALA A 46 -16.77 -7.10 -3.32
CA ALA A 46 -15.47 -6.46 -3.48
C ALA A 46 -15.60 -5.20 -4.36
N THR A 47 -15.19 -4.05 -3.84
CA THR A 47 -15.13 -2.82 -4.63
C THR A 47 -13.98 -2.90 -5.63
N HIS A 48 -14.08 -2.21 -6.77
CA HIS A 48 -13.01 -2.13 -7.77
C HIS A 48 -11.64 -1.76 -7.16
N LYS A 49 -11.64 -0.94 -6.11
CA LYS A 49 -10.42 -0.52 -5.41
C LYS A 49 -9.74 -1.63 -4.61
N GLN A 50 -10.52 -2.59 -4.09
CA GLN A 50 -9.99 -3.77 -3.38
C GLN A 50 -9.32 -4.77 -4.33
N ARG A 51 -9.73 -4.76 -5.59
CA ARG A 51 -9.19 -5.61 -6.65
C ARG A 51 -7.96 -5.01 -7.33
N LEU A 52 -7.45 -3.89 -6.86
CA LEU A 52 -6.24 -3.27 -7.40
C LEU A 52 -5.04 -3.62 -6.51
N LYS A 53 -3.92 -3.98 -7.15
CA LYS A 53 -2.62 -4.19 -6.51
C LYS A 53 -1.61 -3.23 -7.13
N LEU A 54 -1.00 -2.43 -6.28
CA LEU A 54 0.00 -1.44 -6.68
C LEU A 54 1.38 -2.04 -6.50
N TRP A 55 2.19 -2.04 -7.55
CA TRP A 55 3.55 -2.55 -7.51
C TRP A 55 4.52 -1.38 -7.36
N ILE A 56 5.23 -1.34 -6.24
CA ILE A 56 6.03 -0.19 -5.82
C ILE A 56 7.50 -0.61 -5.68
N GLU A 57 8.41 0.18 -6.26
CA GLU A 57 9.85 0.07 -6.01
C GLU A 57 10.25 1.02 -4.88
N PHE A 58 10.86 0.45 -3.84
CA PHE A 58 11.45 1.20 -2.74
C PHE A 58 12.96 1.38 -2.98
N SER A 59 13.51 2.54 -2.61
CA SER A 59 14.95 2.80 -2.75
C SER A 59 15.80 1.92 -1.81
N LEU A 60 15.25 1.53 -0.66
CA LEU A 60 15.90 0.65 0.30
C LEU A 60 15.36 -0.77 0.17
N GLU A 61 16.24 -1.73 -0.13
CA GLU A 61 15.85 -3.12 -0.39
C GLU A 61 15.18 -3.78 0.83
N MET A 62 15.56 -3.41 2.06
CA MET A 62 14.92 -3.95 3.26
C MET A 62 13.42 -3.63 3.34
N ILE A 63 12.95 -2.56 2.69
CA ILE A 63 11.56 -2.12 2.79
C ILE A 63 10.65 -3.02 1.95
N GLY A 64 9.63 -3.60 2.58
CA GLY A 64 8.67 -4.50 1.94
C GLY A 64 9.24 -5.86 1.53
N GLN A 65 10.34 -6.29 2.14
CA GLN A 65 10.99 -7.56 1.84
C GLN A 65 10.03 -8.75 2.03
N ARG A 66 9.24 -8.79 3.12
CA ARG A 66 8.28 -9.89 3.33
C ARG A 66 7.15 -9.83 2.31
N CYS A 67 6.68 -8.64 1.95
CA CYS A 67 5.71 -8.49 0.85
C CYS A 67 6.25 -9.11 -0.46
N ARG A 68 7.50 -8.84 -0.84
CA ARG A 68 8.12 -9.41 -2.04
C ARG A 68 8.31 -10.92 -1.94
N PHE A 69 8.72 -11.41 -0.77
CA PHE A 69 8.88 -12.84 -0.52
C PHE A 69 7.55 -13.58 -0.74
N LYS A 70 6.45 -13.07 -0.18
CA LYS A 70 5.10 -13.64 -0.37
C LYS A 70 4.64 -13.57 -1.82
N ALA A 71 4.99 -12.49 -2.53
CA ALA A 71 4.59 -12.28 -3.91
C ALA A 71 5.44 -13.04 -4.93
N LYS A 72 6.55 -13.65 -4.50
CA LYS A 72 7.53 -14.27 -5.39
C LYS A 72 6.90 -15.26 -6.39
N PRO A 73 5.98 -16.17 -6.00
CA PRO A 73 5.33 -17.07 -6.96
C PRO A 73 4.52 -16.31 -8.04
N HIS A 74 3.84 -15.24 -7.65
CA HIS A 74 3.06 -14.40 -8.56
C HIS A 74 3.95 -13.62 -9.53
N VAL A 75 5.08 -13.11 -9.05
CA VAL A 75 6.07 -12.46 -9.92
C VAL A 75 6.68 -13.46 -10.89
N ILE A 76 6.89 -14.72 -10.47
CA ILE A 76 7.39 -15.79 -11.35
C ILE A 76 6.41 -16.09 -12.50
N SER A 77 5.10 -16.05 -12.25
CA SER A 77 4.10 -16.34 -13.29
C SER A 77 3.91 -15.19 -14.29
N LYS A 78 4.33 -13.97 -13.95
CA LYS A 78 4.19 -12.76 -14.79
C LYS A 78 5.50 -11.97 -14.95
N ARG A 79 6.62 -12.68 -15.18
CA ARG A 79 7.99 -12.08 -15.24
C ARG A 79 8.21 -11.08 -16.37
N ASP A 80 7.36 -11.11 -17.39
CA ASP A 80 7.33 -10.17 -18.50
C ASP A 80 6.82 -8.78 -18.08
N ILE A 81 6.02 -8.71 -17.01
CA ILE A 81 5.37 -7.48 -16.54
C ILE A 81 5.87 -7.06 -15.15
N LEU A 82 6.23 -8.02 -14.29
CA LEU A 82 6.56 -7.80 -12.88
C LEU A 82 8.04 -8.07 -12.57
N ASP A 83 8.61 -7.28 -11.66
CA ASP A 83 10.00 -7.39 -11.20
C ASP A 83 10.05 -7.83 -9.71
N PHE A 84 11.04 -8.66 -9.37
CA PHE A 84 11.27 -9.13 -7.99
C PHE A 84 11.67 -8.04 -7.00
N ARG A 85 12.04 -6.85 -7.48
CA ARG A 85 12.34 -5.68 -6.65
C ARG A 85 11.08 -4.89 -6.29
N TRP A 86 9.95 -5.19 -6.92
CA TRP A 86 8.70 -4.46 -6.68
C TRP A 86 7.87 -5.13 -5.60
N SER A 87 7.45 -4.34 -4.62
CA SER A 87 6.61 -4.77 -3.51
C SER A 87 5.13 -4.54 -3.86
N PRO A 88 4.26 -5.55 -3.72
CA PRO A 88 2.84 -5.36 -3.93
C PRO A 88 2.18 -4.69 -2.71
N ILE A 89 1.35 -3.69 -2.96
CA ILE A 89 0.54 -2.99 -1.98
C ILE A 89 -0.93 -3.13 -2.38
N THR A 90 -1.72 -3.73 -1.50
CA THR A 90 -3.17 -3.88 -1.65
C THR A 90 -3.92 -2.86 -0.78
N ALA A 91 -5.16 -2.55 -1.16
CA ALA A 91 -6.01 -1.72 -0.31
C ALA A 91 -6.34 -2.48 0.98
N ARG A 92 -6.39 -1.75 2.08
CA ARG A 92 -6.65 -2.31 3.40
C ARG A 92 -7.78 -1.57 4.08
N THR A 93 -8.43 -2.28 4.98
CA THR A 93 -9.47 -1.75 5.83
C THR A 93 -8.85 -1.02 7.02
N ALA A 94 -9.22 0.25 7.18
CA ALA A 94 -8.95 1.05 8.36
C ALA A 94 -10.26 1.26 9.11
N ASN A 95 -10.28 0.84 10.38
CA ASN A 95 -11.36 1.13 11.31
C ASN A 95 -10.95 2.31 12.19
N ILE A 96 -11.61 3.45 12.00
CA ILE A 96 -11.35 4.69 12.74
C ILE A 96 -12.44 4.84 13.79
N PRO A 97 -12.14 4.63 15.09
CA PRO A 97 -13.10 4.91 16.14
C PRO A 97 -13.31 6.43 16.24
N LEU A 98 -14.54 6.90 16.04
CA LEU A 98 -14.92 8.30 16.20
C LEU A 98 -15.56 8.57 17.58
N GLY A 99 -15.60 7.55 18.44
CA GLY A 99 -16.19 7.58 19.78
C GLY A 99 -16.46 6.16 20.29
N SER A 100 -17.29 6.02 21.33
CA SER A 100 -17.63 4.71 21.92
C SER A 100 -18.61 3.88 21.07
N ARG A 101 -19.42 4.53 20.21
CA ARG A 101 -20.47 3.87 19.39
C ARG A 101 -20.27 3.98 17.89
N ILE A 102 -19.56 4.99 17.40
CA ILE A 102 -19.40 5.24 15.96
C ILE A 102 -18.03 4.76 15.51
N LYS A 103 -18.04 3.83 14.56
CA LYS A 103 -16.84 3.35 13.85
C LYS A 103 -16.95 3.79 12.40
N CYS A 104 -15.97 4.57 11.93
CA CYS A 104 -15.83 4.85 10.51
C CYS A 104 -14.99 3.74 9.88
N HIS A 105 -15.47 3.18 8.77
CA HIS A 105 -14.79 2.15 8.00
C HIS A 105 -14.29 2.74 6.69
N ARG A 106 -13.00 2.58 6.40
CA ARG A 106 -12.39 3.09 5.17
C ARG A 106 -11.52 2.02 4.52
N ILE A 107 -11.76 1.77 3.24
CA ILE A 107 -10.87 0.93 2.42
C ILE A 107 -9.95 1.82 1.59
N GLN A 108 -8.65 1.73 1.81
CA GLN A 108 -7.67 2.56 1.12
C GLN A 108 -6.30 1.88 1.02
N PHE A 109 -5.56 2.21 -0.03
CA PHE A 109 -4.12 2.01 -0.04
C PHE A 109 -3.46 2.91 0.99
N PHE A 110 -2.53 2.37 1.76
CA PHE A 110 -1.74 3.15 2.71
C PHE A 110 -0.59 3.87 2.02
N ILE A 111 -0.91 4.58 0.94
CA ILE A 111 0.01 5.45 0.22
C ILE A 111 -0.70 6.77 -0.08
N THR A 112 0.09 7.83 -0.16
CA THR A 112 -0.36 9.16 -0.57
C THR A 112 0.64 9.71 -1.59
N PRO A 113 0.18 10.48 -2.60
CA PRO A 113 1.09 11.22 -3.46
C PRO A 113 2.07 12.05 -2.61
N ALA A 114 3.37 11.94 -2.90
CA ALA A 114 4.43 12.59 -2.13
C ALA A 114 4.63 14.07 -2.51
N CYS A 115 3.52 14.81 -2.70
CA CYS A 115 3.54 16.17 -3.24
C CYS A 115 3.35 17.27 -2.17
N ALA A 116 3.43 16.96 -0.87
CA ALA A 116 3.06 17.90 0.21
C ALA A 116 4.20 18.22 1.20
N ILE A 117 4.38 19.53 1.43
CA ILE A 117 5.46 20.14 2.22
C ILE A 117 5.32 19.88 3.74
N HIS A 118 4.09 19.80 4.28
CA HIS A 118 3.90 19.73 5.74
C HIS A 118 4.43 18.41 6.38
N GLN A 119 4.70 17.38 5.59
CA GLN A 119 5.26 16.11 6.06
C GLN A 119 6.75 15.94 5.74
N SER A 120 7.40 16.97 5.14
CA SER A 120 8.79 16.90 4.72
C SER A 120 9.79 17.29 5.81
N GLN A 121 9.34 17.64 7.02
CA GLN A 121 10.22 18.09 8.11
C GLN A 121 11.22 16.98 8.49
N GLY A 122 12.52 17.26 8.33
CA GLY A 122 13.60 16.30 8.56
C GLY A 122 13.91 15.36 7.38
N GLY A 123 13.20 15.49 6.26
CA GLY A 123 13.47 14.72 5.05
C GLY A 123 14.64 15.28 4.23
N THR A 124 15.38 14.40 3.57
CA THR A 124 16.37 14.76 2.55
C THR A 124 15.78 14.48 1.17
N PHE A 125 15.90 15.43 0.25
CA PHE A 125 15.30 15.36 -1.09
C PHE A 125 16.33 15.78 -2.13
N ASP A 126 16.44 15.02 -3.22
CA ASP A 126 17.38 15.32 -4.31
C ASP A 126 16.97 16.57 -5.09
N GLN A 127 15.65 16.81 -5.19
CA GLN A 127 15.08 17.98 -5.86
C GLN A 127 13.82 18.44 -5.15
N ILE A 128 13.72 19.75 -4.93
CA ILE A 128 12.53 20.40 -4.36
C ILE A 128 12.03 21.41 -5.39
N VAL A 129 10.81 21.22 -5.89
CA VAL A 129 10.11 22.21 -6.70
C VAL A 129 9.19 22.99 -5.78
N TYR A 130 9.55 24.23 -5.49
CA TYR A 130 8.75 25.11 -4.66
C TYR A 130 7.94 26.06 -5.54
N GLN A 131 6.63 26.01 -5.42
CA GLN A 131 5.74 27.01 -6.00
C GLN A 131 5.36 28.01 -4.91
N TYR A 132 5.96 29.20 -4.97
CA TYR A 132 5.49 30.34 -4.19
C TYR A 132 4.24 30.87 -4.89
N ASP A 133 3.06 30.45 -4.45
CA ASP A 133 1.91 31.30 -4.67
C ASP A 133 2.13 32.54 -3.80
N LYS A 134 2.43 33.67 -4.46
CA LYS A 134 2.50 34.96 -3.77
C LYS A 134 1.07 35.33 -3.33
N PRO A 135 0.92 35.86 -2.10
CA PRO A 135 -0.39 36.23 -1.56
C PRO A 135 -1.11 37.29 -2.41
#